data_AF-A0A239BKC6-F1
#
_entry.id   AF-A0A239BKC6-F1
#
_cell.length_a   1.000
_cell.length_b   1.000
_cell.length_c   1.000
_cell.angle_alpha   90.00
_cell.angle_beta   90.00
_cell.angle_gamma   90.00
#
_symmetry.space_group_name_H-M   'P 1'
#
loop_
_entity.id
_entity.type
_entity.pdbx_description
1 polymer ?
#
loop_
_entity_poly.entity_id
_entity_poly.type
_entity_poly.pdbx_seq_one_letter_code
_entity_poly.pdbx_strand_id
1 'polypeptide(L)'
;AKDREKTLARQLASVEGTKTKEIGRRESFEGGFKRAAVLAVQGETLPANVLAYGQQIRSSMQVEAEKHVQQALKTPIRQAGDLTEQLKKLPGYTYREDAATKQGELRHTATGSRFELAELKPGGVSMKEAYDQAVQRTAQRDQTQSKGQSRGGRGVSMGG
;
A
#
# COMPACT_ATOMS: atom_id res chain seq x y z
N ALA A 1 52.78 -1.30 7.53
CA ALA A 1 51.99 -1.92 8.62
C ALA A 1 51.22 -0.87 9.44
N LYS A 2 51.89 0.17 9.98
CA LYS A 2 51.29 1.19 10.87
C LYS A 2 50.09 1.97 10.31
N ASP A 3 50.04 2.26 9.00
CA ASP A 3 48.88 2.95 8.39
C ASP A 3 47.60 2.11 8.32
N ARG A 4 47.73 0.78 8.21
CA ARG A 4 46.56 -0.13 8.18
C ARG A 4 45.91 -0.25 9.55
N GLU A 5 46.70 -0.37 10.62
CA GLU A 5 46.18 -0.39 12.00
C GLU A 5 45.46 0.91 12.37
N LYS A 6 46.02 2.06 12.00
CA LYS A 6 45.40 3.36 12.29
C LYS A 6 44.09 3.58 11.53
N THR A 7 44.00 3.03 10.32
CA THR A 7 42.78 3.08 9.50
C THR A 7 41.72 2.13 10.04
N LEU A 8 42.09 0.91 10.44
CA LEU A 8 41.18 -0.06 11.07
C LEU A 8 40.64 0.44 12.41
N ALA A 9 41.48 1.06 13.25
CA ALA A 9 41.06 1.66 14.52
C ALA A 9 40.04 2.79 14.32
N ARG A 10 40.21 3.64 13.29
CA ARG A 10 39.25 4.70 12.95
C ARG A 10 37.93 4.15 12.39
N GLN A 11 37.98 3.07 11.63
CA GLN A 11 36.79 2.40 11.11
C GLN A 11 36.00 1.73 12.24
N LEU A 12 36.68 1.04 13.17
CA LEU A 12 36.06 0.45 14.35
C LEU A 12 35.40 1.51 15.24
N ALA A 13 36.10 2.59 15.55
CA ALA A 13 35.54 3.69 16.35
C ALA A 13 34.32 4.36 15.68
N SER A 14 34.34 4.50 14.34
CA SER A 14 33.20 5.03 13.57
C SER A 14 32.00 4.08 13.61
N VAL A 15 32.23 2.77 13.51
CA VAL A 15 31.17 1.74 13.56
C VAL A 15 30.57 1.66 14.97
N GLU A 16 31.40 1.68 16.01
CA GLU A 16 30.96 1.68 17.40
C GLU A 16 30.17 2.94 17.72
N GLY A 17 30.64 4.13 17.32
CA GLY A 17 29.91 5.38 17.50
C GLY A 17 28.57 5.42 16.76
N THR A 18 28.47 4.76 15.60
CA THR A 18 27.21 4.64 14.85
C THR A 18 26.24 3.70 15.58
N LYS A 19 26.70 2.53 16.02
CA LYS A 19 25.89 1.58 16.78
C LYS A 19 25.36 2.18 18.09
N THR A 20 26.19 2.89 18.84
CA THR A 20 25.75 3.52 20.11
C THR A 20 24.69 4.59 19.87
N LYS A 21 24.80 5.38 18.79
CA LYS A 21 23.77 6.36 18.39
C LYS A 21 22.46 5.68 17.99
N GLU A 22 22.53 4.57 17.25
CA GLU A 22 21.36 3.80 16.85
C GLU A 22 20.64 3.15 18.05
N ILE A 23 21.40 2.61 19.01
CA ILE A 23 20.87 2.05 20.26
C ILE A 23 20.18 3.14 21.08
N GLY A 24 20.84 4.28 21.33
CA GLY A 24 20.24 5.38 22.09
C GLY A 24 18.99 5.97 21.42
N ARG A 25 18.97 6.00 20.08
CA ARG A 25 17.78 6.42 19.31
C ARG A 25 16.62 5.42 19.48
N ARG A 26 16.92 4.12 19.50
CA ARG A 26 15.92 3.06 19.70
C ARG A 26 15.34 3.11 21.10
N GLU A 27 16.17 3.23 22.14
CA GLU A 27 15.70 3.32 23.54
C GLU A 27 14.82 4.56 23.76
N SER A 28 15.21 5.70 23.19
CA SER A 28 14.42 6.93 23.24
C SER A 28 13.07 6.77 22.53
N PHE A 29 13.05 6.07 21.39
CA PHE A 29 11.82 5.77 20.66
C PHE A 29 10.91 4.80 21.44
N GLU A 30 11.47 3.75 22.03
CA GLU A 30 10.72 2.79 22.85
C GLU A 30 10.14 3.46 24.11
N GLY A 31 10.89 4.32 24.78
CA GLY A 31 10.40 5.12 25.91
C GLY A 31 9.29 6.09 25.50
N GLY A 32 9.45 6.78 24.37
CA GLY A 32 8.45 7.68 23.80
C GLY A 32 7.16 6.95 23.41
N PHE A 33 7.28 5.77 22.79
CA PHE A 33 6.16 4.92 22.43
C PHE A 33 5.38 4.45 23.67
N LYS A 34 6.08 3.93 24.70
CA LYS A 34 5.44 3.50 25.95
C LYS A 34 4.65 4.63 26.60
N ARG A 35 5.23 5.84 26.65
CA ARG A 35 4.53 7.02 27.18
C ARG A 35 3.30 7.38 26.36
N ALA A 36 3.44 7.43 25.03
CA ALA A 36 2.32 7.72 24.14
C ALA A 36 1.20 6.68 24.28
N ALA A 37 1.54 5.39 24.42
CA ALA A 37 0.56 4.33 24.62
C ALA A 37 -0.23 4.50 25.93
N VAL A 38 0.45 4.85 27.02
CA VAL A 38 -0.21 5.12 28.32
C VAL A 38 -1.15 6.32 28.23
N LEU A 39 -0.67 7.44 27.67
CA LEU A 39 -1.48 8.65 27.47
C LEU A 39 -2.74 8.35 26.64
N ALA A 40 -2.58 7.61 25.53
CA ALA A 40 -3.71 7.23 24.68
C ALA A 40 -4.76 6.39 25.42
N VAL A 41 -4.35 5.43 26.26
CA VAL A 41 -5.27 4.60 27.05
C VAL A 41 -5.98 5.42 28.13
N GLN A 42 -5.31 6.45 28.67
CA GLN A 42 -5.90 7.37 29.64
C GLN A 42 -6.81 8.43 28.99
N GLY A 43 -6.92 8.44 27.66
CA GLY A 43 -7.67 9.46 26.92
C GLY A 43 -6.98 10.83 26.91
N GLU A 44 -5.70 10.89 27.26
CA GLU A 44 -4.90 12.12 27.24
C GLU A 44 -4.41 12.44 25.82
N THR A 45 -4.29 13.73 25.53
CA THR A 45 -3.80 14.21 24.24
C THR A 45 -2.34 13.80 24.05
N LEU A 46 -2.07 13.12 22.93
CA LEU A 46 -0.70 12.77 22.56
C LEU A 46 0.14 14.01 22.27
N PRO A 47 1.45 13.99 22.57
CA PRO A 47 2.35 15.08 22.22
C PRO A 47 2.30 15.42 20.72
N ALA A 48 2.37 16.71 20.38
CA ALA A 48 2.20 17.19 19.00
C ALA A 48 3.20 16.57 18.01
N ASN A 49 4.42 16.28 18.43
CA ASN A 49 5.44 15.61 17.61
C ASN A 49 5.07 14.15 17.29
N VAL A 50 4.40 13.44 18.21
CA VAL A 50 3.90 12.07 17.98
C VAL A 50 2.75 12.10 16.99
N LEU A 51 1.83 13.06 17.13
CA LEU A 51 0.72 13.25 16.19
C LEU A 51 1.22 13.60 14.78
N ALA A 52 2.15 14.55 14.68
CA ALA A 52 2.75 14.94 13.39
C ALA A 52 3.46 13.76 12.71
N TYR A 53 4.20 12.95 13.49
CA TYR A 53 4.83 11.75 12.96
C TYR A 53 3.80 10.72 12.47
N GLY A 54 2.72 10.49 13.22
CA GLY A 54 1.62 9.62 12.81
C GLY A 54 0.92 10.10 11.53
N GLN A 55 0.69 11.42 11.39
CA GLN A 55 0.15 12.02 10.17
C GLN A 55 1.08 11.82 8.98
N GLN A 56 2.39 12.01 9.16
CA GLN A 56 3.38 11.78 8.11
C GLN A 56 3.36 10.31 7.63
N ILE A 57 3.31 9.36 8.56
CA ILE A 57 3.17 7.94 8.23
C ILE A 57 1.88 7.70 7.46
N ARG A 58 0.74 8.20 7.96
CA ARG A 58 -0.56 8.01 7.30
C ARG A 58 -0.54 8.55 5.87
N SER A 59 -0.02 9.75 5.65
CA SER A 59 0.09 10.36 4.31
C SER A 59 0.98 9.54 3.39
N SER A 60 2.12 9.05 3.88
CA SER A 60 2.99 8.16 3.09
C SER A 60 2.28 6.87 2.70
N MET A 61 1.55 6.27 3.64
CA MET A 61 0.80 5.04 3.41
C MET A 61 -0.41 5.26 2.49
N GLN A 62 -1.03 6.45 2.50
CA GLN A 62 -2.10 6.78 1.58
C GLN A 62 -1.63 6.76 0.13
N VAL A 63 -0.49 7.43 -0.16
CA VAL A 63 0.11 7.42 -1.50
C VAL A 63 0.48 6.00 -1.94
N GLU A 64 0.94 5.17 -1.00
CA GLU A 64 1.25 3.77 -1.31
C GLU A 64 -0.01 2.95 -1.58
N ALA A 65 -1.05 3.09 -0.74
CA ALA A 65 -2.34 2.45 -0.93
C ALA A 65 -2.95 2.82 -2.28
N GLU A 66 -2.91 4.10 -2.67
CA GLU A 66 -3.40 4.56 -3.99
C GLU A 66 -2.66 3.89 -5.15
N LYS A 67 -1.32 3.70 -5.04
CA LYS A 67 -0.54 2.97 -6.05
C LYS A 67 -0.93 1.50 -6.13
N HIS A 68 -1.09 0.84 -4.99
CA HIS A 68 -1.51 -0.56 -4.92
C HIS A 68 -2.91 -0.76 -5.50
N VAL A 69 -3.85 0.11 -5.16
CA VAL A 69 -5.21 0.12 -5.72
C VAL A 69 -5.19 0.39 -7.22
N GLN A 70 -4.40 1.36 -7.68
CA GLN A 70 -4.23 1.64 -9.11
C GLN A 70 -3.69 0.41 -9.86
N GLN A 71 -2.77 -0.34 -9.26
CA GLN A 71 -2.26 -1.58 -9.82
C GLN A 71 -3.33 -2.68 -9.85
N ALA A 72 -4.11 -2.83 -8.78
CA ALA A 72 -5.23 -3.77 -8.72
C ALA A 72 -6.28 -3.50 -9.82
N LEU A 73 -6.55 -2.22 -10.10
CA LEU A 73 -7.46 -1.76 -11.16
C LEU A 73 -6.95 -2.02 -12.59
N LYS A 74 -5.71 -2.50 -12.78
CA LYS A 74 -5.23 -2.94 -14.11
C LYS A 74 -5.69 -4.35 -14.45
N THR A 75 -6.06 -5.14 -13.45
CA THR A 75 -6.62 -6.47 -13.65
C THR A 75 -8.02 -6.34 -14.27
N PRO A 76 -8.47 -7.29 -15.11
CA PRO A 76 -9.83 -7.27 -15.64
C PRO A 76 -10.88 -7.21 -14.52
N ILE A 77 -11.80 -6.25 -14.63
CA ILE A 77 -12.91 -6.03 -13.69
C ILE A 77 -14.20 -5.98 -14.50
N ARG A 78 -15.09 -6.95 -14.27
CA ARG A 78 -16.39 -7.04 -14.95
C ARG A 78 -17.54 -6.63 -14.03
N GLN A 79 -17.34 -6.78 -12.72
CA GLN A 79 -18.33 -6.49 -11.69
C GLN A 79 -17.65 -6.00 -10.41
N ALA A 80 -18.43 -5.41 -9.50
CA ALA A 80 -17.92 -4.87 -8.24
C ALA A 80 -17.21 -5.93 -7.38
N GLY A 81 -17.70 -7.17 -7.42
CA GLY A 81 -17.08 -8.30 -6.72
C GLY A 81 -15.63 -8.56 -7.15
N ASP A 82 -15.30 -8.34 -8.42
CA ASP A 82 -13.93 -8.54 -8.92
C ASP A 82 -12.98 -7.52 -8.28
N LEU A 83 -13.41 -6.25 -8.16
CA LEU A 83 -12.63 -5.22 -7.48
C LEU A 83 -12.41 -5.61 -6.02
N THR A 84 -13.47 -5.99 -5.30
CA THR A 84 -13.36 -6.41 -3.90
C THR A 84 -12.38 -7.57 -3.72
N GLU A 85 -12.38 -8.55 -4.61
CA GLU A 85 -11.42 -9.64 -4.60
C GLU A 85 -9.99 -9.19 -4.88
N GLN A 86 -9.77 -8.20 -5.75
CA GLN A 86 -8.44 -7.61 -5.95
C GLN A 86 -7.98 -6.83 -4.71
N LEU A 87 -8.88 -6.07 -4.07
CA LEU A 87 -8.58 -5.30 -2.86
C LEU A 87 -8.20 -6.19 -1.68
N LYS A 88 -8.88 -7.34 -1.52
CA LYS A 88 -8.52 -8.35 -0.50
C LYS A 88 -7.15 -8.98 -0.72
N LYS A 89 -6.64 -8.97 -1.96
CA LYS A 89 -5.34 -9.55 -2.33
C LYS A 89 -4.19 -8.53 -2.28
N LEU A 90 -4.47 -7.28 -1.89
CA LEU A 90 -3.43 -6.25 -1.81
C LEU A 90 -2.39 -6.60 -0.74
N PRO A 91 -1.09 -6.59 -1.09
CA PRO A 91 -0.04 -6.95 -0.15
C PRO A 91 0.07 -5.92 0.97
N GLY A 92 0.06 -6.38 2.22
CA GLY A 92 0.17 -5.50 3.39
C GLY A 92 -1.12 -4.75 3.75
N TYR A 93 -2.24 -5.05 3.09
CA TYR A 93 -3.54 -4.45 3.40
C TYR A 93 -4.57 -5.51 3.75
N THR A 94 -5.52 -5.12 4.60
CA THR A 94 -6.74 -5.87 4.86
C THR A 94 -7.92 -5.05 4.40
N TYR A 95 -8.76 -5.64 3.55
CA TYR A 95 -10.01 -5.03 3.13
C TYR A 95 -11.11 -5.39 4.12
N ARG A 96 -11.91 -4.40 4.53
CA ARG A 96 -13.15 -4.60 5.28
C ARG A 96 -14.25 -3.75 4.66
N GLU A 97 -15.48 -4.19 4.84
CA GLU A 97 -16.67 -3.41 4.52
C GLU A 97 -17.31 -2.99 5.84
N ASP A 98 -17.54 -1.70 6.01
CA ASP A 98 -18.25 -1.18 7.16
C ASP A 98 -19.70 -1.66 7.12
N ALA A 99 -20.13 -2.36 8.17
CA ALA A 99 -21.46 -2.97 8.21
C ALA A 99 -22.59 -1.93 8.21
N ALA A 100 -22.34 -0.71 8.72
CA ALA A 100 -23.32 0.36 8.84
C ALA A 100 -23.38 1.22 7.57
N THR A 101 -22.24 1.59 7.01
CA THR A 101 -22.19 2.51 5.85
C THR A 101 -22.06 1.79 4.51
N LYS A 102 -21.79 0.48 4.52
CA LYS A 102 -21.46 -0.32 3.32
C LYS A 102 -20.26 0.22 2.54
N GLN A 103 -19.43 1.02 3.18
CA GLN A 103 -18.23 1.57 2.57
C GLN A 103 -17.06 0.61 2.78
N GLY A 104 -16.30 0.40 1.72
CA GLY A 104 -15.05 -0.35 1.80
C GLY A 104 -13.96 0.48 2.48
N GLU A 105 -13.18 -0.17 3.34
CA GLU A 105 -11.96 0.35 3.95
C GLU A 105 -10.77 -0.56 3.67
N LEU A 106 -9.60 0.05 3.52
CA LEU A 106 -8.30 -0.62 3.50
C LEU A 106 -7.55 -0.27 4.77
N ARG A 107 -7.10 -1.30 5.49
CA ARG A 107 -6.25 -1.13 6.66
C ARG A 107 -4.87 -1.72 6.42
N HIS A 108 -3.85 -0.87 6.48
CA HIS A 108 -2.46 -1.30 6.37
C HIS A 108 -2.06 -2.11 7.62
N THR A 109 -1.51 -3.31 7.42
CA THR A 109 -1.28 -4.27 8.50
C THR A 109 -0.16 -3.87 9.44
N ALA A 110 0.90 -3.24 8.91
CA ALA A 110 2.08 -2.91 9.72
C ALA A 110 1.90 -1.63 10.55
N THR A 111 1.26 -0.60 9.97
CA THR A 111 1.09 0.71 10.64
C THR A 111 -0.29 0.89 11.26
N GLY A 112 -1.25 0.04 10.90
CA GLY A 112 -2.66 0.18 11.30
C GLY A 112 -3.41 1.32 10.62
N SER A 113 -2.79 2.02 9.66
CA SER A 113 -3.42 3.14 8.94
C SER A 113 -4.68 2.67 8.21
N ARG A 114 -5.80 3.38 8.44
CA ARG A 114 -7.10 3.13 7.81
C ARG A 114 -7.37 4.13 6.69
N PHE A 115 -7.83 3.60 5.56
CA PHE A 115 -8.23 4.37 4.40
C PHE A 115 -9.62 3.96 3.91
N GLU A 116 -10.57 4.88 3.87
CA GLU A 116 -11.84 4.66 3.19
C GLU A 116 -11.64 4.67 1.68
N LEU A 117 -12.28 3.77 0.94
CA LEU A 117 -12.12 3.74 -0.52
C LEU A 117 -12.54 5.06 -1.19
N ALA A 118 -13.48 5.79 -0.59
CA ALA A 118 -13.93 7.10 -1.10
C ALA A 118 -12.86 8.20 -0.96
N GLU A 119 -11.92 8.06 -0.01
CA GLU A 119 -10.85 9.05 0.20
C GLU A 119 -9.67 8.85 -0.74
N LEU A 120 -9.51 7.63 -1.27
CA LEU A 120 -8.41 7.26 -2.15
C LEU A 120 -8.59 7.82 -3.55
N LYS A 121 -7.49 8.33 -4.10
CA LYS A 121 -7.43 8.85 -5.47
C LYS A 121 -6.42 8.07 -6.32
N PRO A 122 -6.69 6.79 -6.65
CA PRO A 122 -5.77 5.98 -7.44
C PRO A 122 -5.51 6.63 -8.81
N GLY A 123 -4.26 6.98 -9.11
CA GLY A 123 -3.90 7.68 -10.33
C GLY A 123 -4.40 9.13 -10.42
N GLY A 124 -4.77 9.75 -9.29
CA GLY A 124 -5.22 11.13 -9.20
C GLY A 124 -6.71 11.36 -9.49
N VAL A 125 -7.47 10.31 -9.83
CA VAL A 125 -8.93 10.35 -10.04
C VAL A 125 -9.66 9.73 -8.87
N SER A 126 -10.95 10.04 -8.69
CA SER A 126 -11.73 9.42 -7.61
C SER A 126 -11.82 7.90 -7.80
N MET A 127 -11.99 7.16 -6.70
CA MET A 127 -12.13 5.70 -6.77
C MET A 127 -13.27 5.23 -7.68
N LYS A 128 -14.39 5.97 -7.73
CA LYS A 128 -15.51 5.68 -8.63
C LYS A 128 -15.09 5.79 -10.10
N GLU A 129 -14.47 6.91 -10.48
CA GLU A 129 -13.99 7.12 -11.86
C GLU A 129 -12.93 6.08 -12.24
N ALA A 130 -12.03 5.74 -11.32
CA ALA A 130 -11.00 4.73 -11.55
C ALA A 130 -11.59 3.33 -11.81
N TYR A 131 -12.64 2.98 -11.06
CA TYR A 131 -13.39 1.74 -11.27
C TYR A 131 -14.11 1.74 -12.63
N ASP A 132 -14.83 2.80 -12.97
CA ASP A 132 -15.55 2.90 -14.25
C ASP A 132 -14.58 2.79 -15.44
N GLN A 133 -13.41 3.42 -15.36
CA GLN A 133 -12.34 3.28 -16.34
C GLN A 133 -11.79 1.85 -16.43
N ALA A 134 -11.68 1.13 -15.32
CA ALA A 134 -11.24 -0.27 -15.32
C ALA A 134 -12.29 -1.19 -15.97
N VAL A 135 -13.57 -0.98 -15.70
CA VAL A 135 -14.68 -1.71 -16.33
C VAL A 135 -14.70 -1.47 -17.83
N GLN A 136 -14.62 -0.21 -18.26
CA GLN A 136 -14.59 0.15 -19.69
C GLN A 136 -13.39 -0.48 -20.41
N ARG A 137 -12.19 -0.43 -19.83
CA ARG A 137 -11.00 -1.09 -20.39
C ARG A 137 -11.19 -2.61 -20.50
N THR A 138 -11.83 -3.23 -19.51
CA THR A 138 -12.13 -4.67 -19.52
C THR A 138 -13.12 -5.02 -20.63
N ALA A 139 -14.19 -4.25 -20.79
CA ALA A 139 -15.17 -4.45 -21.85
C ALA A 139 -14.54 -4.31 -23.25
N GLN A 140 -13.68 -3.32 -23.47
CA GLN A 140 -12.95 -3.15 -24.74
C GLN A 140 -12.01 -4.33 -25.04
N ARG A 141 -11.34 -4.86 -24.00
CA ARG A 141 -10.48 -6.04 -24.11
C ARG A 141 -11.28 -7.29 -24.48
N ASP A 142 -12.42 -7.51 -23.84
CA ASP A 142 -13.28 -8.67 -24.11
C ASP A 142 -13.87 -8.61 -25.55
N GLN A 143 -14.23 -7.42 -26.04
CA GLN A 143 -14.71 -7.23 -27.42
C GLN A 143 -13.63 -7.49 -28.48
N THR A 144 -12.39 -7.06 -28.24
CA THR A 144 -11.28 -7.28 -29.18
C THR A 144 -10.85 -8.75 -29.23
N GLN A 145 -10.84 -9.45 -28.10
CA GLN A 145 -10.57 -10.90 -28.06
C GLN A 145 -11.65 -11.72 -28.77
N SER A 146 -12.93 -11.38 -28.56
CA SER A 146 -14.06 -12.07 -29.21
C SER A 146 -14.04 -11.93 -30.74
N LYS A 147 -13.58 -10.78 -31.27
CA LYS A 147 -13.43 -10.57 -32.72
C LYS A 147 -12.23 -11.31 -33.32
N GLY A 148 -11.16 -11.51 -32.56
CA GLY A 148 -9.97 -12.24 -33.01
C GLY A 148 -10.22 -13.75 -33.18
N GLN A 149 -11.08 -14.34 -32.34
CA GLN A 149 -11.37 -15.77 -32.38
C GLN A 149 -12.30 -16.17 -33.54
N SER A 150 -13.12 -15.24 -34.03
CA SER A 150 -14.07 -15.49 -35.14
C SER A 150 -13.42 -15.55 -36.54
N ARG A 151 -12.14 -15.15 -36.68
CA ARG A 151 -11.40 -15.20 -37.96
C ARG A 151 -10.45 -16.40 -38.09
N GLY A 152 -10.28 -17.22 -37.06
CA GLY A 152 -9.39 -18.39 -37.07
C GLY A 152 -10.05 -19.73 -37.43
N GLY A 153 -11.37 -19.75 -37.69
CA GLY A 153 -12.16 -20.98 -37.83
C GLY A 153 -12.92 -21.10 -39.16
N ARG A 154 -12.23 -21.04 -40.30
CA ARG A 154 -12.72 -21.59 -41.59
C ARG A 154 -11.60 -21.55 -42.63
N GLY A 155 -10.80 -22.62 -42.64
CA GLY A 155 -9.70 -22.72 -43.58
C GLY A 155 -9.01 -24.08 -43.61
N VAL A 156 -9.73 -25.19 -43.36
CA VAL A 156 -9.24 -26.54 -43.69
C VAL A 156 -10.42 -27.44 -44.02
N SER A 157 -10.65 -27.67 -45.31
CA SER A 157 -10.74 -29.00 -45.92
C SER A 157 -11.15 -28.85 -47.39
N MET A 158 -10.13 -28.71 -48.25
CA MET A 158 -10.23 -29.02 -49.68
C MET A 158 -10.29 -30.54 -49.86
N GLY A 159 -11.12 -30.97 -50.82
CA GLY A 159 -10.77 -31.97 -51.83
C GLY A 159 -10.37 -33.37 -51.38
N GLY A 160 -11.26 -34.33 -51.63
CA GLY A 160 -11.03 -35.76 -51.65
C GLY A 160 -12.29 -36.47 -52.12
#